data_AF-A0A5J4SAK3-F1
#
_entry.id   AF-A0A5J4SAK3-F1
#
_cell.length_a   1.000
_cell.length_b   1.000
_cell.length_c   1.000
_cell.angle_alpha   90.00
_cell.angle_beta   90.00
_cell.angle_gamma   90.00
#
_symmetry.space_group_name_H-M   'P 1'
#
loop_
_entity.id
_entity.type
_entity.pdbx_description
1 polymer ?
#
loop_
_entity_poly.entity_id
_entity_poly.type
_entity_poly.pdbx_seq_one_letter_code
_entity_poly.pdbx_strand_id
1 'polypeptide(L)'
;MENTNIDLIKALDKIRFSNLYVHNDVLQDAHFTTDQLKNRKVYLVETLAVINALVDRGTMVLYGGHGGGKTTLVKYLGQVFYQLSKDEIEDCILRGHPQLTEEKILGSLDISQLTGAKKLNQNDKIDIIWNDFVDSSWKIIDELNRLSPYAQNILLSLLAESSVKYHNESRRLPNFSLYATMNPKDESNFTMSLPFLDRFALALPITMPDYESLSTIGKKDKSFKQDDLLNYLNKFDLKSVQDEVRDMKYSEDAELFINFIISSYRLCDRISKESNEAITVEKGLCKGCHYDAPRKVCNKIIHPLSVRVKEDLYRYGKALAWFLGDEEVTTSHIKILAPYMIWHRSSLNKSFKHRKERFEEGNFTVNVDLDATKEIIDMIDSEFEGLKIYLKRFEEVKKGKLHVSEFDNFAAEINNPNNNFLITDKEIIPLLENEYQDVYQEIVEYNRRIDKEYDLDKLNKIKEELSGRYDIPNRQFLADVIEKKRKTIGGKSLKEVKFTIEFENFEVVCKEKCPELHQLIRNRFKTEFNPAINKVEKLSDLGDADYSLTMEKINEGNSVYRLRFKYRGENTSISKFLNERNVN
;
A
#
# COMPACT_ATOMS: atom_id res chain seq x y z
N MET A 1 -11.26 15.02 5.08
CA MET A 1 -11.33 13.65 5.60
C MET A 1 -12.75 13.29 6.04
N GLU A 2 -13.39 14.05 6.95
CA GLU A 2 -14.66 13.60 7.59
C GLU A 2 -15.86 13.28 6.69
N ASN A 3 -15.99 13.85 5.47
CA ASN A 3 -17.16 13.54 4.63
C ASN A 3 -16.94 12.34 3.68
N THR A 4 -15.71 12.08 3.23
CA THR A 4 -15.43 11.11 2.16
C THR A 4 -15.52 9.65 2.62
N ASN A 5 -15.03 9.33 3.83
CA ASN A 5 -15.18 7.99 4.39
C ASN A 5 -16.65 7.69 4.72
N ILE A 6 -17.39 8.66 5.28
CA ILE A 6 -18.81 8.51 5.59
C ILE A 6 -19.63 8.25 4.33
N ASP A 7 -19.37 8.99 3.24
CA ASP A 7 -20.07 8.80 1.97
C ASP A 7 -19.81 7.40 1.39
N LEU A 8 -18.58 6.90 1.49
CA LEU A 8 -18.24 5.53 1.11
C LEU A 8 -19.02 4.50 1.91
N ILE A 9 -19.04 4.63 3.25
CA ILE A 9 -19.75 3.69 4.12
C ILE A 9 -21.26 3.73 3.86
N LYS A 10 -21.85 4.91 3.66
CA LYS A 10 -23.26 5.05 3.27
C LYS A 10 -23.57 4.36 1.95
N ALA A 11 -22.68 4.42 0.96
CA ALA A 11 -22.85 3.71 -0.30
C ALA A 11 -22.83 2.19 -0.08
N LEU A 12 -21.90 1.68 0.73
CA LEU A 12 -21.82 0.26 1.07
C LEU A 12 -23.06 -0.20 1.85
N ASP A 13 -23.57 0.60 2.77
CA ASP A 13 -24.80 0.30 3.52
C ASP A 13 -26.03 0.22 2.60
N LYS A 14 -26.08 1.01 1.51
CA LYS A 14 -27.12 0.86 0.48
C LYS A 14 -27.00 -0.48 -0.26
N ILE A 15 -25.79 -0.94 -0.57
CA ILE A 15 -25.54 -2.27 -1.18
C ILE A 15 -26.00 -3.38 -0.24
N ARG A 16 -25.71 -3.26 1.06
CA ARG A 16 -26.18 -4.21 2.08
C ARG A 16 -27.70 -4.19 2.22
N PHE A 17 -28.30 -3.01 2.34
CA PHE A 17 -29.76 -2.85 2.51
C PHE A 17 -30.54 -3.39 1.31
N SER A 18 -29.96 -3.30 0.12
CA SER A 18 -30.54 -3.89 -1.09
C SER A 18 -30.39 -5.42 -1.15
N ASN A 19 -29.66 -6.04 -0.21
CA ASN A 19 -29.28 -7.46 -0.15
C ASN A 19 -28.52 -7.92 -1.40
N LEU A 20 -27.70 -7.05 -1.98
CA LEU A 20 -26.87 -7.38 -3.13
C LEU A 20 -25.68 -8.26 -2.75
N TYR A 21 -25.27 -8.24 -1.48
CA TYR A 21 -24.21 -9.09 -0.96
C TYR A 21 -24.50 -9.49 0.48
N VAL A 22 -24.22 -10.75 0.83
CA VAL A 22 -24.73 -11.35 2.07
C VAL A 22 -23.62 -12.08 2.82
N HIS A 23 -22.72 -11.29 3.42
CA HIS A 23 -21.69 -11.77 4.34
C HIS A 23 -21.68 -10.88 5.57
N ASN A 24 -21.90 -11.50 6.72
CA ASN A 24 -22.13 -10.80 7.99
C ASN A 24 -20.96 -10.96 8.98
N ASP A 25 -19.89 -11.64 8.56
CA ASP A 25 -18.68 -11.78 9.36
C ASP A 25 -18.13 -10.41 9.72
N VAL A 26 -17.78 -10.24 11.00
CA VAL A 26 -17.23 -9.00 11.55
C VAL A 26 -15.71 -9.12 11.61
N LEU A 27 -15.02 -8.06 11.20
CA LEU A 27 -13.60 -7.91 11.43
C LEU A 27 -13.40 -7.64 12.92
N GLN A 28 -12.90 -8.65 13.64
CA GLN A 28 -12.66 -8.56 15.08
C GLN A 28 -11.68 -7.42 15.40
N ASP A 29 -11.89 -6.76 16.53
CA ASP A 29 -11.10 -5.64 17.06
C ASP A 29 -11.08 -4.35 16.20
N ALA A 30 -11.79 -4.31 15.08
CA ALA A 30 -11.94 -3.12 14.25
C ALA A 30 -13.20 -2.33 14.63
N HIS A 31 -13.04 -1.02 14.84
CA HIS A 31 -14.12 -0.10 15.18
C HIS A 31 -13.95 1.22 14.42
N PHE A 32 -15.06 1.84 14.01
CA PHE A 32 -15.02 3.17 13.42
C PHE A 32 -14.80 4.22 14.52
N THR A 33 -13.87 5.14 14.30
CA THR A 33 -13.63 6.28 15.19
C THR A 33 -14.52 7.48 14.87
N THR A 34 -15.01 7.56 13.63
CA THR A 34 -15.96 8.60 13.21
C THR A 34 -17.28 8.50 13.97
N ASP A 35 -17.71 9.59 14.60
CA ASP A 35 -18.90 9.64 15.48
C ASP A 35 -20.19 9.09 14.83
N GLN A 36 -20.42 9.38 13.55
CA GLN A 36 -21.60 8.91 12.81
C GLN A 36 -21.63 7.39 12.60
N LEU A 37 -20.47 6.72 12.69
CA LEU A 37 -20.29 5.31 12.37
C LEU A 37 -19.93 4.44 13.59
N LYS A 38 -19.81 5.02 14.80
CA LYS A 38 -19.38 4.31 16.02
C LYS A 38 -20.15 3.03 16.33
N ASN A 39 -21.46 3.00 16.04
CA ASN A 39 -22.31 1.83 16.30
C ASN A 39 -22.35 0.83 15.14
N ARG A 40 -21.72 1.16 14.00
CA ARG A 40 -21.69 0.30 12.83
C ARG A 40 -20.62 -0.78 13.02
N LYS A 41 -21.01 -2.04 12.81
CA LYS A 41 -20.05 -3.15 12.77
C LYS A 41 -19.12 -2.99 11.57
N VAL A 42 -17.85 -3.33 11.76
CA VAL A 42 -16.88 -3.40 10.66
C VAL A 42 -16.97 -4.78 10.04
N TYR A 43 -17.54 -4.89 8.84
CA TYR A 43 -17.74 -6.19 8.20
C TYR A 43 -16.48 -6.65 7.47
N LEU A 44 -16.05 -7.87 7.74
CA LEU A 44 -14.78 -8.44 7.27
C LEU A 44 -14.64 -8.37 5.75
N VAL A 45 -15.56 -8.99 5.02
CA VAL A 45 -15.40 -9.15 3.58
C VAL A 45 -15.51 -7.82 2.83
N GLU A 46 -16.47 -7.01 3.24
CA GLU A 46 -16.68 -5.66 2.70
C GLU A 46 -15.44 -4.79 2.93
N THR A 47 -14.92 -4.77 4.17
CA THR A 47 -13.77 -3.93 4.53
C THR A 47 -12.53 -4.34 3.75
N LEU A 48 -12.18 -5.62 3.72
CA LEU A 48 -10.99 -6.09 3.02
C LEU A 48 -11.08 -5.89 1.49
N ALA A 49 -12.27 -6.09 0.91
CA ALA A 49 -12.49 -5.82 -0.51
C ALA A 49 -12.42 -4.32 -0.82
N VAL A 50 -12.94 -3.46 0.05
CA VAL A 50 -12.90 -2.01 -0.15
C VAL A 50 -11.49 -1.47 -0.01
N ILE A 51 -10.74 -1.82 1.04
CA ILE A 51 -9.36 -1.32 1.22
C ILE A 51 -8.45 -1.73 0.06
N ASN A 52 -8.72 -2.87 -0.61
CA ASN A 52 -8.02 -3.26 -1.84
C ASN A 52 -8.22 -2.24 -2.98
N ALA A 53 -9.41 -1.65 -3.11
CA ALA A 53 -9.64 -0.57 -4.07
C ALA A 53 -8.96 0.74 -3.66
N LEU A 54 -8.89 1.02 -2.35
CA LEU A 54 -8.30 2.25 -1.81
C LEU A 54 -6.77 2.29 -1.89
N VAL A 55 -6.12 1.15 -2.14
CA VAL A 55 -4.69 1.06 -2.36
C VAL A 55 -4.40 1.08 -3.85
N ASP A 56 -3.47 1.93 -4.28
CA ASP A 56 -2.94 1.90 -5.65
C ASP A 56 -2.53 0.47 -6.02
N ARG A 57 -2.81 -0.04 -7.22
CA ARG A 57 -2.35 -1.40 -7.62
C ARG A 57 -2.69 -2.48 -6.59
N GLY A 58 -3.86 -2.38 -5.97
CA GLY A 58 -4.34 -3.36 -5.00
C GLY A 58 -4.58 -4.72 -5.65
N THR A 59 -4.22 -5.80 -4.94
CA THR A 59 -4.37 -7.18 -5.40
C THR A 59 -4.96 -8.04 -4.29
N MET A 60 -6.14 -8.61 -4.53
CA MET A 60 -6.84 -9.45 -3.57
C MET A 60 -7.27 -10.79 -4.18
N VAL A 61 -7.21 -11.85 -3.38
CA VAL A 61 -7.79 -13.17 -3.70
C VAL A 61 -8.95 -13.47 -2.78
N LEU A 62 -10.08 -13.85 -3.35
CA LEU A 62 -11.27 -14.34 -2.64
C LEU A 62 -11.34 -15.86 -2.79
N TYR A 63 -11.04 -16.58 -1.71
CA TYR A 63 -11.08 -18.04 -1.66
C TYR A 63 -12.42 -18.52 -1.10
N GLY A 64 -13.07 -19.54 -1.67
CA GLY A 64 -14.28 -20.10 -1.04
C GLY A 64 -15.06 -21.02 -1.95
N GLY A 65 -16.14 -21.62 -1.46
CA GLY A 65 -16.98 -22.53 -2.25
C GLY A 65 -17.71 -21.86 -3.44
N HIS A 66 -18.26 -22.68 -4.34
CA HIS A 66 -19.13 -22.20 -5.42
C HIS A 66 -20.36 -21.48 -4.85
N GLY A 67 -20.83 -20.42 -5.52
CA GLY A 67 -22.06 -19.73 -5.12
C GLY A 67 -21.94 -18.79 -3.91
N GLY A 68 -20.74 -18.59 -3.34
CA GLY A 68 -20.52 -17.65 -2.23
C GLY A 68 -20.64 -16.16 -2.58
N GLY A 69 -21.10 -15.81 -3.79
CA GLY A 69 -21.24 -14.40 -4.22
C GLY A 69 -19.92 -13.64 -4.42
N LYS A 70 -18.78 -14.34 -4.51
CA LYS A 70 -17.44 -13.75 -4.63
C LYS A 70 -17.31 -12.84 -5.86
N THR A 71 -17.58 -13.37 -7.05
CA THR A 71 -17.52 -12.62 -8.30
C THR A 71 -18.57 -11.51 -8.34
N THR A 72 -19.75 -11.76 -7.75
CA THR A 72 -20.83 -10.78 -7.66
C THR A 72 -20.43 -9.55 -6.82
N LEU A 73 -19.78 -9.75 -5.67
CA LEU A 73 -19.26 -8.65 -4.84
C LEU A 73 -18.31 -7.75 -5.64
N VAL A 74 -17.33 -8.37 -6.28
CA VAL A 74 -16.30 -7.65 -7.05
C VAL A 74 -16.94 -6.86 -8.19
N LYS A 75 -17.96 -7.42 -8.86
CA LYS A 75 -18.72 -6.71 -9.90
C LYS A 75 -19.42 -5.47 -9.34
N TYR A 76 -20.07 -5.57 -8.18
CA TYR A 76 -20.76 -4.43 -7.58
C TYR A 76 -19.81 -3.35 -7.09
N LEU A 77 -18.68 -3.73 -6.48
CA LEU A 77 -17.66 -2.77 -6.09
C LEU A 77 -17.08 -2.04 -7.30
N GLY A 78 -16.84 -2.75 -8.42
CA GLY A 78 -16.38 -2.12 -9.66
C GLY A 78 -17.37 -1.09 -10.22
N GLN A 79 -18.66 -1.42 -10.25
CA GLN A 79 -19.72 -0.48 -10.67
C GLN A 79 -19.79 0.75 -9.74
N VAL A 80 -19.58 0.56 -8.44
CA VAL A 80 -19.68 1.65 -7.45
C VAL A 80 -18.45 2.55 -7.44
N PHE A 81 -17.24 1.99 -7.52
CA PHE A 81 -16.00 2.76 -7.47
C PHE A 81 -15.62 3.42 -8.80
N TYR A 82 -15.82 2.72 -9.92
CA TYR A 82 -15.40 3.19 -11.24
C TYR A 82 -16.57 3.65 -12.12
N GLN A 83 -17.82 3.56 -11.63
CA GLN A 83 -19.02 3.95 -12.38
C GLN A 83 -19.10 3.26 -13.75
N LEU A 84 -18.56 2.03 -13.84
CA LEU A 84 -18.61 1.21 -15.03
C LEU A 84 -19.97 0.53 -15.13
N SER A 85 -20.52 0.45 -16.32
CA SER A 85 -21.71 -0.34 -16.61
C SER A 85 -21.47 -1.83 -16.38
N LYS A 86 -22.56 -2.60 -16.30
CA LYS A 86 -22.49 -4.04 -16.14
C LYS A 86 -21.71 -4.72 -17.27
N ASP A 87 -21.93 -4.28 -18.51
CA ASP A 87 -21.31 -4.89 -19.68
C ASP A 87 -19.80 -4.59 -19.71
N GLU A 88 -19.41 -3.35 -19.45
CA GLU A 88 -17.99 -2.97 -19.30
C GLU A 88 -17.30 -3.78 -18.20
N ILE A 89 -17.98 -4.01 -17.07
CA ILE A 89 -17.43 -4.85 -15.99
C ILE A 89 -17.26 -6.31 -16.43
N GLU A 90 -18.14 -6.87 -17.27
CA GLU A 90 -17.98 -8.24 -17.80
C GLU A 90 -16.80 -8.33 -18.78
N ASP A 91 -16.56 -7.30 -19.60
CA ASP A 91 -15.42 -7.23 -20.51
C ASP A 91 -14.08 -7.15 -19.76
N CYS A 92 -14.11 -6.62 -18.54
CA CYS A 92 -12.96 -6.58 -17.63
C CYS A 92 -12.64 -7.91 -16.92
N ILE A 93 -13.34 -9.01 -17.23
CA ILE A 93 -13.18 -10.30 -16.54
C ILE A 93 -12.37 -11.28 -17.37
N LEU A 94 -11.22 -11.67 -16.83
CA LEU A 94 -10.47 -12.81 -17.31
C LEU A 94 -10.97 -14.09 -16.63
N ARG A 95 -11.68 -14.93 -17.38
CA ARG A 95 -12.17 -16.23 -16.89
C ARG A 95 -11.10 -17.29 -17.01
N GLY A 96 -10.71 -17.87 -15.88
CA GLY A 96 -9.69 -18.89 -15.79
C GLY A 96 -10.09 -20.18 -16.50
N HIS A 97 -9.26 -20.61 -17.45
CA HIS A 97 -9.44 -21.85 -18.18
C HIS A 97 -8.09 -22.51 -18.49
N PRO A 98 -7.96 -23.84 -18.45
CA PRO A 98 -6.67 -24.51 -18.70
C PRO A 98 -6.06 -24.22 -20.08
N GLN A 99 -6.90 -24.00 -21.09
CA GLN A 99 -6.52 -23.73 -22.49
C GLN A 99 -6.49 -22.22 -22.82
N LEU A 100 -6.43 -21.36 -21.81
CA LEU A 100 -6.37 -19.92 -22.02
C LEU A 100 -5.05 -19.54 -22.70
N THR A 101 -5.15 -18.92 -23.88
CA THR A 101 -4.00 -18.50 -24.68
C THR A 101 -3.56 -17.10 -24.32
N GLU A 102 -2.30 -16.76 -24.61
CA GLU A 102 -1.76 -15.41 -24.40
C GLU A 102 -2.58 -14.34 -25.12
N GLU A 103 -3.07 -14.62 -26.33
CA GLU A 103 -3.95 -13.72 -27.09
C GLU A 103 -5.25 -13.36 -26.34
N LYS A 104 -5.85 -14.34 -25.68
CA LYS A 104 -7.07 -14.12 -24.87
C LYS A 104 -6.81 -13.42 -23.55
N ILE A 105 -5.57 -13.43 -23.06
CA ILE A 105 -5.19 -12.73 -21.83
C ILE A 105 -4.81 -11.29 -22.14
N LEU A 106 -3.93 -11.10 -23.13
CA LEU A 106 -3.27 -9.83 -23.41
C LEU A 106 -3.93 -9.06 -24.56
N GLY A 107 -4.10 -9.69 -25.71
CA GLY A 107 -4.57 -9.02 -26.92
C GLY A 107 -4.21 -9.77 -28.20
N SER A 108 -4.77 -9.34 -29.31
CA SER A 108 -4.54 -9.91 -30.64
C SER A 108 -3.86 -8.92 -31.58
N LEU A 109 -3.16 -9.41 -32.59
CA LEU A 109 -2.63 -8.56 -33.66
C LEU A 109 -3.77 -7.94 -34.49
N ASP A 110 -3.60 -6.72 -34.98
CA ASP A 110 -4.57 -6.09 -35.88
C ASP A 110 -4.59 -6.79 -37.25
N ILE A 111 -5.58 -7.66 -37.45
CA ILE A 111 -5.77 -8.43 -38.70
C ILE A 111 -5.97 -7.48 -39.90
N SER A 112 -6.51 -6.28 -39.70
CA SER A 112 -6.69 -5.30 -40.77
C SER A 112 -5.35 -4.78 -41.30
N GLN A 113 -4.33 -4.72 -40.44
CA GLN A 113 -2.97 -4.37 -40.83
C GLN A 113 -2.25 -5.54 -41.51
N LEU A 114 -2.48 -6.77 -41.04
CA LEU A 114 -1.97 -7.99 -41.68
C LEU A 114 -2.51 -8.20 -43.10
N THR A 115 -3.76 -7.83 -43.34
CA THR A 115 -4.43 -7.97 -44.65
C THR A 115 -4.16 -6.79 -45.60
N GLY A 116 -3.41 -5.77 -45.15
CA GLY A 116 -3.12 -4.56 -45.92
C GLY A 116 -4.29 -3.57 -46.04
N ALA A 117 -5.40 -3.82 -45.35
CA ALA A 117 -6.56 -2.92 -45.31
C ALA A 117 -6.31 -1.65 -44.49
N LYS A 118 -5.37 -1.70 -43.53
CA LYS A 118 -4.90 -0.58 -42.71
C LYS A 118 -3.38 -0.50 -42.79
N LYS A 119 -2.83 0.72 -42.81
CA LYS A 119 -1.37 0.92 -42.80
C LYS A 119 -0.78 0.48 -41.46
N LEU A 120 0.46 0.00 -41.50
CA LEU A 120 1.29 -0.28 -40.33
C LEU A 120 1.51 1.00 -39.52
N ASN A 121 1.97 0.84 -38.28
CA ASN A 121 2.28 1.97 -37.42
C ASN A 121 3.53 2.73 -37.87
N GLN A 122 3.85 3.82 -37.16
CA GLN A 122 4.95 4.73 -37.51
C GLN A 122 6.33 4.05 -37.56
N ASN A 123 6.47 2.85 -36.97
CA ASN A 123 7.70 2.08 -36.94
C ASN A 123 7.67 0.87 -37.90
N ASP A 124 6.75 0.87 -38.88
CA ASP A 124 6.51 -0.25 -39.81
C ASP A 124 6.24 -1.59 -39.10
N LYS A 125 5.55 -1.55 -37.96
CA LYS A 125 5.12 -2.73 -37.19
C LYS A 125 3.59 -2.85 -37.15
N ILE A 126 3.13 -4.07 -36.88
CA ILE A 126 1.71 -4.38 -36.66
C ILE A 126 1.36 -4.00 -35.22
N ASP A 127 0.27 -3.26 -35.06
CA ASP A 127 -0.27 -2.86 -33.77
C ASP A 127 -0.95 -4.04 -33.06
N ILE A 128 -0.92 -4.00 -31.73
CA ILE A 128 -1.65 -4.94 -30.89
C ILE A 128 -2.96 -4.31 -30.42
N ILE A 129 -4.05 -5.02 -30.64
CA ILE A 129 -5.37 -4.75 -30.06
C ILE A 129 -5.39 -5.42 -28.69
N TRP A 130 -5.16 -4.63 -27.65
CA TRP A 130 -5.17 -5.10 -26.26
C TRP A 130 -6.59 -5.40 -25.80
N ASN A 131 -6.75 -6.44 -24.98
CA ASN A 131 -8.05 -6.80 -24.40
C ASN A 131 -8.46 -5.77 -23.34
N ASP A 132 -9.76 -5.58 -23.13
CA ASP A 132 -10.30 -4.64 -22.14
C ASP A 132 -9.83 -4.96 -20.71
N PHE A 133 -9.65 -6.25 -20.40
CA PHE A 133 -9.00 -6.69 -19.16
C PHE A 133 -7.62 -6.04 -18.93
N VAL A 134 -6.82 -5.82 -19.97
CA VAL A 134 -5.50 -5.17 -19.88
C VAL A 134 -5.66 -3.66 -19.66
N ASP A 135 -6.59 -3.02 -20.33
CA ASP A 135 -6.73 -1.56 -20.32
C ASP A 135 -7.49 -1.02 -19.11
N SER A 136 -8.39 -1.83 -18.56
CA SER A 136 -9.26 -1.42 -17.46
C SER A 136 -8.51 -1.13 -16.17
N SER A 137 -8.97 -0.15 -15.40
CA SER A 137 -8.49 0.10 -14.03
C SER A 137 -9.11 -0.88 -13.02
N TRP A 138 -10.17 -1.60 -13.37
CA TRP A 138 -10.78 -2.63 -12.53
C TRP A 138 -10.61 -3.99 -13.19
N LYS A 139 -9.81 -4.88 -12.60
CA LYS A 139 -9.45 -6.17 -13.18
C LYS A 139 -10.02 -7.31 -12.35
N ILE A 140 -10.69 -8.25 -13.00
CA ILE A 140 -11.23 -9.44 -12.34
C ILE A 140 -10.63 -10.69 -12.98
N ILE A 141 -10.05 -11.57 -12.16
CA ILE A 141 -9.63 -12.91 -12.60
C ILE A 141 -10.52 -13.93 -11.92
N ASP A 142 -11.46 -14.49 -12.66
CA ASP A 142 -12.36 -15.51 -12.12
C ASP A 142 -11.72 -16.89 -12.22
N GLU A 143 -11.82 -17.70 -11.17
CA GLU A 143 -11.24 -19.06 -11.11
C GLU A 143 -9.73 -19.10 -11.39
N LEU A 144 -8.96 -18.28 -10.67
CA LEU A 144 -7.50 -18.14 -10.78
C LEU A 144 -6.77 -19.50 -10.78
N ASN A 145 -7.27 -20.46 -9.98
CA ASN A 145 -6.71 -21.80 -9.86
C ASN A 145 -6.90 -22.71 -11.09
N ARG A 146 -7.66 -22.29 -12.10
CA ARG A 146 -7.81 -23.00 -13.39
C ARG A 146 -6.82 -22.53 -14.45
N LEU A 147 -6.04 -21.49 -14.17
CA LEU A 147 -5.00 -21.00 -15.08
C LEU A 147 -3.82 -21.97 -15.12
N SER A 148 -3.39 -22.32 -16.33
CA SER A 148 -2.17 -23.10 -16.54
C SER A 148 -0.93 -22.35 -16.02
N PRO A 149 0.18 -23.04 -15.71
CA PRO A 149 1.43 -22.38 -15.31
C PRO A 149 1.92 -21.34 -16.32
N TYR A 150 1.68 -21.56 -17.62
CA TYR A 150 2.01 -20.59 -18.68
C TYR A 150 1.19 -19.30 -18.54
N ALA A 151 -0.13 -19.41 -18.35
CA ALA A 151 -1.01 -18.26 -18.14
C ALA A 151 -0.67 -17.50 -16.85
N GLN A 152 -0.33 -18.21 -15.77
CA GLN A 152 0.14 -17.59 -14.52
C GLN A 152 1.42 -16.77 -14.74
N ASN A 153 2.38 -17.28 -15.52
CA ASN A 153 3.62 -16.57 -15.84
C ASN A 153 3.38 -15.28 -16.64
N ILE A 154 2.42 -15.27 -17.55
CA ILE A 154 2.04 -14.05 -18.27
C ILE A 154 1.52 -12.99 -17.29
N LEU A 155 0.64 -13.40 -16.37
CA LEU A 155 0.07 -12.50 -15.36
C LEU A 155 1.09 -12.02 -14.32
N LEU A 156 2.20 -12.74 -14.10
CA LEU A 156 3.26 -12.29 -13.20
C LEU A 156 3.83 -10.95 -13.64
N SER A 157 4.03 -10.73 -14.95
CA SER A 157 4.56 -9.45 -15.46
C SER A 157 3.60 -8.30 -15.15
N LEU A 158 2.30 -8.52 -15.34
CA LEU A 158 1.24 -7.57 -15.00
C LEU A 158 1.27 -7.22 -13.50
N LEU A 159 1.32 -8.24 -12.64
CA LEU A 159 1.28 -8.08 -11.18
C LEU A 159 2.59 -7.50 -10.62
N ALA A 160 3.73 -7.78 -11.25
CA ALA A 160 5.04 -7.38 -10.76
C ALA A 160 5.47 -5.99 -11.26
N GLU A 161 5.31 -5.73 -12.55
CA GLU A 161 5.90 -4.57 -13.23
C GLU A 161 4.85 -3.52 -13.61
N SER A 162 3.55 -3.83 -13.46
CA SER A 162 2.46 -2.99 -13.98
C SER A 162 2.64 -2.72 -15.48
N SER A 163 3.16 -3.71 -16.20
CA SER A 163 3.39 -3.68 -17.63
C SER A 163 3.06 -5.04 -18.21
N VAL A 164 2.64 -5.05 -19.47
CA VAL A 164 2.49 -6.26 -20.25
C VAL A 164 3.29 -6.12 -21.53
N LYS A 165 3.87 -7.24 -21.97
CA LYS A 165 4.58 -7.31 -23.23
C LYS A 165 3.94 -8.40 -24.06
N TYR A 166 3.62 -8.08 -25.29
CA TYR A 166 3.12 -9.04 -26.26
C TYR A 166 3.83 -8.77 -27.58
N HIS A 167 4.44 -9.81 -28.18
CA HIS A 167 5.37 -9.68 -29.29
C HIS A 167 6.43 -8.57 -29.07
N ASN A 168 6.38 -7.53 -29.91
CA ASN A 168 7.34 -6.43 -29.94
C ASN A 168 6.79 -5.13 -29.34
N GLU A 169 5.60 -5.15 -28.75
CA GLU A 169 5.05 -3.99 -28.05
C GLU A 169 4.99 -4.24 -26.54
N SER A 170 5.20 -3.17 -25.80
CA SER A 170 5.09 -3.17 -24.34
C SER A 170 4.12 -2.07 -23.96
N ARG A 171 3.13 -2.43 -23.15
CA ARG A 171 2.11 -1.51 -22.66
C ARG A 171 2.26 -1.36 -21.16
N ARG A 172 2.48 -0.12 -20.72
CA ARG A 172 2.44 0.23 -19.30
C ARG A 172 0.99 0.40 -18.88
N LEU A 173 0.61 -0.24 -17.78
CA LEU A 173 -0.75 -0.20 -17.28
C LEU A 173 -0.96 1.04 -16.40
N PRO A 174 -2.16 1.66 -16.45
CA PRO A 174 -2.54 2.68 -15.48
C PRO A 174 -2.66 2.06 -14.08
N ASN A 175 -2.93 2.90 -13.08
CA ASN A 175 -3.28 2.40 -11.74
C ASN A 175 -4.50 1.47 -11.84
N PHE A 176 -4.47 0.33 -11.17
CA PHE A 176 -5.54 -0.66 -11.24
C PHE A 176 -5.87 -1.26 -9.87
N SER A 177 -7.05 -1.84 -9.74
CA SER A 177 -7.43 -2.72 -8.63
C SER A 177 -7.75 -4.09 -9.20
N LEU A 178 -7.08 -5.13 -8.70
CA LEU A 178 -7.25 -6.50 -9.17
C LEU A 178 -7.86 -7.38 -8.09
N TYR A 179 -8.88 -8.14 -8.49
CA TYR A 179 -9.54 -9.13 -7.67
C TYR A 179 -9.52 -10.47 -8.38
N ALA A 180 -9.01 -11.49 -7.69
CA ALA A 180 -9.06 -12.85 -8.15
C ALA A 180 -10.02 -13.67 -7.31
N THR A 181 -10.72 -14.63 -7.92
CA THR A 181 -11.50 -15.62 -7.18
C THR A 181 -10.83 -16.99 -7.29
N MET A 182 -10.89 -17.77 -6.21
CA MET A 182 -10.44 -19.15 -6.18
C MET A 182 -11.53 -20.04 -5.58
N ASN A 183 -11.76 -21.17 -6.24
CA ASN A 183 -12.58 -22.25 -5.68
C ASN A 183 -11.68 -23.27 -4.97
N PRO A 184 -12.23 -24.13 -4.09
CA PRO A 184 -11.45 -25.18 -3.43
C PRO A 184 -10.89 -26.17 -4.45
N LYS A 185 -9.99 -27.06 -3.99
CA LYS A 185 -9.31 -28.01 -4.87
C LYS A 185 -10.31 -28.99 -5.53
N ASP A 186 -10.38 -28.94 -6.85
CA ASP A 186 -11.05 -29.88 -7.75
C ASP A 186 -10.00 -30.51 -8.69
N GLU A 187 -10.33 -31.59 -9.37
CA GLU A 187 -9.44 -32.32 -10.30
C GLU A 187 -8.87 -31.45 -11.44
N SER A 188 -9.54 -30.33 -11.76
CA SER A 188 -9.18 -29.41 -12.85
C SER A 188 -8.29 -28.23 -12.42
N ASN A 189 -7.81 -28.22 -11.17
CA ASN A 189 -7.06 -27.09 -10.63
C ASN A 189 -5.54 -27.28 -10.72
N PHE A 190 -4.83 -26.22 -11.08
CA PHE A 190 -3.37 -26.15 -11.03
C PHE A 190 -2.89 -25.69 -9.66
N THR A 191 -1.72 -26.18 -9.23
CA THR A 191 -1.09 -25.68 -8.00
C THR A 191 -0.49 -24.30 -8.23
N MET A 192 -0.91 -23.33 -7.42
CA MET A 192 -0.30 -22.00 -7.41
C MET A 192 1.03 -22.05 -6.65
N SER A 193 2.06 -21.44 -7.22
CA SER A 193 3.36 -21.31 -6.54
C SER A 193 3.33 -20.20 -5.49
N LEU A 194 4.15 -20.33 -4.44
CA LEU A 194 4.30 -19.26 -3.44
C LEU A 194 4.73 -17.92 -4.07
N PRO A 195 5.68 -17.88 -5.03
CA PRO A 195 6.04 -16.63 -5.72
C PRO A 195 4.87 -15.96 -6.45
N PHE A 196 3.87 -16.73 -6.92
CA PHE A 196 2.67 -16.20 -7.55
C PHE A 196 1.70 -15.64 -6.50
N LEU A 197 1.42 -16.38 -5.43
CA LEU A 197 0.55 -15.93 -4.34
C LEU A 197 1.12 -14.73 -3.57
N ASP A 198 2.44 -14.61 -3.48
CA ASP A 198 3.16 -13.47 -2.91
C ASP A 198 2.87 -12.15 -3.66
N ARG A 199 2.32 -12.19 -4.89
CA ARG A 199 1.90 -11.00 -5.64
C ARG A 199 0.50 -10.49 -5.26
N PHE A 200 -0.26 -11.26 -4.50
CA PHE A 200 -1.56 -10.85 -4.00
C PHE A 200 -1.42 -10.33 -2.58
N ALA A 201 -1.72 -9.06 -2.34
CA ALA A 201 -1.59 -8.43 -1.02
C ALA A 201 -2.53 -9.02 0.01
N LEU A 202 -3.79 -9.26 -0.37
CA LEU A 202 -4.81 -9.83 0.49
C LEU A 202 -5.27 -11.19 -0.02
N ALA A 203 -5.54 -12.11 0.90
CA ALA A 203 -6.32 -13.29 0.61
C ALA A 203 -7.38 -13.51 1.70
N LEU A 204 -8.63 -13.69 1.29
CA LEU A 204 -9.75 -13.83 2.20
C LEU A 204 -10.54 -15.10 1.88
N PRO A 205 -10.61 -16.06 2.83
CA PRO A 205 -11.55 -17.14 2.72
C PRO A 205 -12.98 -16.66 3.04
N ILE A 206 -13.91 -17.02 2.17
CA ILE A 206 -15.33 -16.64 2.17
C ILE A 206 -16.16 -17.91 2.36
N THR A 207 -17.00 -17.88 3.38
CA THR A 207 -17.96 -18.94 3.71
C THR A 207 -19.23 -18.81 2.87
N MET A 208 -20.07 -19.85 2.84
CA MET A 208 -21.41 -19.67 2.29
C MET A 208 -22.25 -18.82 3.26
N PRO A 209 -23.19 -18.01 2.75
CA PRO A 209 -24.13 -17.29 3.59
C PRO A 209 -24.89 -18.26 4.52
N ASP A 210 -25.16 -17.82 5.74
CA ASP A 210 -25.94 -18.59 6.71
C ASP A 210 -27.42 -18.75 6.28
N TYR A 211 -28.18 -19.58 7.02
CA TYR A 211 -29.57 -19.86 6.69
C TYR A 211 -30.45 -18.60 6.63
N GLU A 212 -30.24 -17.66 7.56
CA GLU A 212 -30.96 -16.39 7.57
C GLU A 212 -30.66 -15.56 6.32
N SER A 213 -29.39 -15.45 5.96
CA SER A 213 -28.91 -14.81 4.74
C SER A 213 -29.49 -15.46 3.48
N LEU A 214 -29.49 -16.79 3.40
CA LEU A 214 -30.06 -17.54 2.29
C LEU A 214 -31.56 -17.26 2.10
N SER A 215 -32.31 -17.03 3.18
CA SER A 215 -33.76 -16.74 3.10
C SER A 215 -34.09 -15.42 2.40
N THR A 216 -33.11 -14.53 2.30
CA THR A 216 -33.19 -13.24 1.59
C THR A 216 -32.72 -13.34 0.14
N ILE A 217 -31.86 -14.31 -0.16
CA ILE A 217 -31.31 -14.58 -1.49
C ILE A 217 -32.39 -15.29 -2.34
N GLY A 218 -32.92 -14.61 -3.36
CA GLY A 218 -33.87 -15.17 -4.32
C GLY A 218 -35.32 -14.71 -4.21
N LYS A 219 -35.69 -13.92 -3.18
CA LYS A 219 -37.05 -13.36 -3.04
C LYS A 219 -37.29 -12.04 -3.80
N LYS A 220 -36.24 -11.40 -4.34
CA LYS A 220 -36.40 -10.18 -5.16
C LYS A 220 -36.37 -10.54 -6.64
N ASP A 221 -37.53 -10.36 -7.28
CA ASP A 221 -37.72 -10.36 -8.73
C ASP A 221 -36.90 -9.24 -9.40
N LYS A 222 -36.64 -9.46 -10.70
CA LYS A 222 -35.93 -8.69 -11.77
C LYS A 222 -36.11 -7.16 -11.84
N SER A 223 -36.72 -6.51 -10.84
CA SER A 223 -37.06 -5.08 -10.81
C SER A 223 -36.05 -4.18 -10.10
N PHE A 224 -34.97 -4.73 -9.51
CA PHE A 224 -33.86 -3.89 -9.07
C PHE A 224 -33.13 -3.41 -10.32
N LYS A 225 -33.38 -2.15 -10.72
CA LYS A 225 -32.58 -1.48 -11.75
C LYS A 225 -31.16 -1.36 -11.20
N GLN A 226 -30.31 -2.33 -11.51
CA GLN A 226 -28.87 -2.30 -11.20
C GLN A 226 -28.20 -1.01 -11.72
N ASP A 227 -28.81 -0.34 -12.70
CA ASP A 227 -28.44 0.99 -13.21
C ASP A 227 -28.35 2.09 -12.13
N ASP A 228 -29.01 1.94 -10.97
CA ASP A 228 -28.88 2.90 -9.86
C ASP A 228 -27.59 2.74 -9.05
N LEU A 229 -26.83 1.65 -9.20
CA LEU A 229 -25.59 1.43 -8.46
C LEU A 229 -24.51 2.46 -8.80
N LEU A 230 -24.49 2.91 -10.06
CA LEU A 230 -23.62 3.98 -10.54
C LEU A 230 -23.80 5.26 -9.72
N ASN A 231 -25.04 5.50 -9.24
CA ASN A 231 -25.41 6.70 -8.51
C ASN A 231 -25.04 6.67 -7.02
N TYR A 232 -24.53 5.54 -6.50
CA TYR A 232 -24.30 5.40 -5.05
C TYR A 232 -23.12 6.25 -4.58
N LEU A 233 -22.17 6.55 -5.49
CA LEU A 233 -20.97 7.37 -5.24
C LEU A 233 -20.75 8.46 -6.31
N ASN A 234 -21.78 9.25 -6.61
CA ASN A 234 -21.77 10.27 -7.67
C ASN A 234 -20.70 11.39 -7.56
N LYS A 235 -20.02 11.55 -6.41
CA LYS A 235 -18.99 12.57 -6.17
C LYS A 235 -17.70 12.00 -5.59
N PHE A 236 -17.53 10.68 -5.64
CA PHE A 236 -16.38 10.01 -5.08
C PHE A 236 -15.27 9.92 -6.12
N ASP A 237 -14.16 10.60 -5.89
CA ASP A 237 -12.95 10.43 -6.68
C ASP A 237 -12.03 9.43 -5.99
N LEU A 238 -12.04 8.18 -6.47
CA LEU A 238 -11.18 7.12 -5.94
C LEU A 238 -9.71 7.52 -5.99
N LYS A 239 -9.27 8.26 -7.02
CA LYS A 239 -7.88 8.64 -7.14
C LYS A 239 -7.49 9.65 -6.05
N SER A 240 -8.33 10.65 -5.79
CA SER A 240 -8.10 11.59 -4.69
C SER A 240 -8.02 10.86 -3.35
N VAL A 241 -8.86 9.85 -3.14
CA VAL A 241 -8.83 9.04 -1.92
C VAL A 241 -7.58 8.17 -1.84
N GLN A 242 -7.15 7.55 -2.94
CA GLN A 242 -5.89 6.80 -3.01
C GLN A 242 -4.68 7.70 -2.67
N ASP A 243 -4.68 8.96 -3.13
CA ASP A 243 -3.66 9.95 -2.77
C ASP A 243 -3.73 10.31 -1.28
N GLU A 244 -4.92 10.52 -0.70
CA GLU A 244 -5.09 10.73 0.75
C GLU A 244 -4.58 9.54 1.57
N VAL A 245 -4.96 8.32 1.18
CA VAL A 245 -4.50 7.07 1.79
C VAL A 245 -2.98 6.97 1.71
N ARG A 246 -2.35 7.32 0.58
CA ARG A 246 -0.90 7.29 0.44
C ARG A 246 -0.20 8.25 1.42
N ASP A 247 -0.81 9.37 1.75
CA ASP A 247 -0.22 10.41 2.60
C ASP A 247 -0.44 10.20 4.11
N MET A 248 -1.24 9.19 4.50
CA MET A 248 -1.43 8.78 5.89
C MET A 248 -0.10 8.46 6.60
N LYS A 249 0.00 8.84 7.87
CA LYS A 249 1.19 8.64 8.70
C LYS A 249 1.09 7.36 9.52
N TYR A 250 2.23 6.89 10.01
CA TYR A 250 2.30 5.81 11.00
C TYR A 250 2.75 6.38 12.33
N SER A 251 2.21 5.80 13.38
CA SER A 251 2.86 5.81 14.68
C SER A 251 4.21 5.10 14.59
N GLU A 252 5.19 5.54 15.38
CA GLU A 252 6.50 4.88 15.49
C GLU A 252 6.36 3.41 15.92
N ASP A 253 5.37 3.13 16.77
CA ASP A 253 5.05 1.77 17.24
C ASP A 253 4.60 0.86 16.09
N ALA A 254 3.74 1.35 15.18
CA ALA A 254 3.31 0.57 14.03
C ALA A 254 4.48 0.24 13.10
N GLU A 255 5.39 1.19 12.89
CA GLU A 255 6.57 0.99 12.05
C GLU A 255 7.49 -0.10 12.62
N LEU A 256 7.76 -0.01 13.93
CA LEU A 256 8.55 -1.01 14.65
C LEU A 256 7.87 -2.38 14.62
N PHE A 257 6.54 -2.42 14.78
CA PHE A 257 5.78 -3.66 14.78
C PHE A 257 5.81 -4.36 13.41
N ILE A 258 5.64 -3.63 12.30
CA ILE A 258 5.78 -4.18 10.94
C ILE A 258 7.16 -4.80 10.76
N ASN A 259 8.23 -4.09 11.12
CA ASN A 259 9.59 -4.61 11.02
C ASN A 259 9.77 -5.87 11.89
N PHE A 260 9.22 -5.86 13.10
CA PHE A 260 9.29 -6.98 14.01
C PHE A 260 8.55 -8.23 13.50
N ILE A 261 7.40 -8.08 12.83
CA ILE A 261 6.71 -9.19 12.16
C ILE A 261 7.64 -9.85 11.12
N ILE A 262 8.26 -9.05 10.25
CA ILE A 262 9.14 -9.58 9.19
C ILE A 262 10.36 -10.28 9.80
N SER A 263 11.02 -9.66 10.77
CA SER A 263 12.16 -10.27 11.48
C SER A 263 11.76 -11.56 12.20
N SER A 264 10.60 -11.60 12.85
CA SER A 264 10.10 -12.80 13.54
C SER A 264 9.86 -13.98 12.60
N TYR A 265 9.46 -13.71 11.35
CA TYR A 265 9.31 -14.74 10.33
C TYR A 265 10.63 -15.22 9.74
N ARG A 266 11.62 -14.33 9.65
CA ARG A 266 12.94 -14.61 9.07
C ARG A 266 13.89 -15.30 10.04
N LEU A 267 13.96 -14.81 11.27
CA LEU A 267 15.05 -15.11 12.19
C LEU A 267 15.08 -16.57 12.64
N CYS A 268 16.30 -17.08 12.76
CA CYS A 268 16.59 -18.38 13.33
C CYS A 268 17.97 -18.35 13.98
N ASP A 269 18.10 -19.07 15.09
CA ASP A 269 19.37 -19.13 15.82
C ASP A 269 20.49 -19.85 15.03
N ARG A 270 20.11 -20.80 14.16
CA ARG A 270 21.03 -21.80 13.60
C ARG A 270 21.35 -21.60 12.12
N ILE A 271 20.41 -21.08 11.34
CA ILE A 271 20.55 -20.97 9.88
C ILE A 271 19.91 -19.68 9.38
N SER A 272 20.32 -19.21 8.21
CA SER A 272 19.49 -18.30 7.41
C SER A 272 18.44 -19.12 6.66
N LYS A 273 17.15 -18.94 7.01
CA LYS A 273 16.03 -19.66 6.39
C LYS A 273 15.80 -19.28 4.92
N GLU A 274 16.29 -18.12 4.50
CA GLU A 274 16.14 -17.62 3.12
C GLU A 274 17.02 -18.39 2.13
N SER A 275 18.18 -18.86 2.58
CA SER A 275 19.21 -19.47 1.71
C SER A 275 19.31 -20.98 1.85
N ASN A 276 18.50 -21.61 2.71
CA ASN A 276 18.63 -23.04 3.05
C ASN A 276 17.31 -23.80 2.88
N GLU A 277 17.23 -24.63 1.83
CA GLU A 277 16.07 -25.49 1.56
C GLU A 277 16.23 -26.93 2.09
N ALA A 278 17.48 -27.35 2.36
CA ALA A 278 17.79 -28.73 2.71
C ALA A 278 17.28 -29.11 4.11
N ILE A 279 17.46 -28.22 5.10
CA ILE A 279 17.09 -28.42 6.50
C ILE A 279 16.01 -27.42 6.88
N THR A 280 14.86 -27.91 7.33
CA THR A 280 13.70 -27.09 7.73
C THR A 280 13.22 -27.47 9.13
N VAL A 281 12.31 -26.68 9.70
CA VAL A 281 11.67 -26.98 11.00
C VAL A 281 11.04 -28.38 11.05
N GLU A 282 10.55 -28.89 9.93
CA GLU A 282 9.99 -30.25 9.84
C GLU A 282 11.08 -31.34 9.74
N LYS A 283 12.26 -30.99 9.23
CA LYS A 283 13.40 -31.90 9.04
C LYS A 283 14.39 -31.87 10.22
N GLY A 284 13.92 -31.50 11.41
CA GLY A 284 14.71 -31.57 12.64
C GLY A 284 15.59 -30.36 12.96
N LEU A 285 15.43 -29.22 12.26
CA LEU A 285 16.17 -27.97 12.52
C LEU A 285 16.13 -27.54 13.99
N CYS A 286 15.01 -27.76 14.68
CA CYS A 286 14.78 -27.27 16.04
C CYS A 286 15.29 -28.23 17.13
N LYS A 287 15.72 -29.46 16.80
CA LYS A 287 16.14 -30.44 17.81
C LYS A 287 17.31 -29.93 18.66
N GLY A 288 17.10 -29.82 19.97
CA GLY A 288 18.11 -29.30 20.91
C GLY A 288 18.39 -27.80 20.80
N CYS A 289 17.51 -27.03 20.15
CA CYS A 289 17.65 -25.57 20.05
C CYS A 289 17.07 -24.92 21.30
N HIS A 290 17.75 -23.90 21.83
CA HIS A 290 17.24 -23.12 22.96
C HIS A 290 15.89 -22.47 22.66
N TYR A 291 15.67 -22.09 21.39
CA TYR A 291 14.47 -21.42 20.91
C TYR A 291 13.35 -22.38 20.47
N ASP A 292 13.49 -23.70 20.68
CA ASP A 292 12.43 -24.67 20.42
C ASP A 292 11.40 -24.70 21.56
N ALA A 293 10.67 -23.60 21.72
CA ALA A 293 9.67 -23.44 22.78
C ALA A 293 8.27 -23.20 22.19
N PRO A 294 7.18 -23.53 22.93
CA PRO A 294 5.81 -23.38 22.43
C PRO A 294 5.44 -21.96 22.02
N ARG A 295 5.93 -20.94 22.75
CA ARG A 295 5.65 -19.52 22.49
C ARG A 295 6.56 -18.86 21.45
N LYS A 296 7.63 -19.53 21.00
CA LYS A 296 8.53 -18.96 20.00
C LYS A 296 7.97 -19.18 18.60
N VAL A 297 8.13 -18.17 17.75
CA VAL A 297 7.56 -18.15 16.40
C VAL A 297 8.46 -18.89 15.40
N CYS A 298 9.78 -18.81 15.58
CA CYS A 298 10.75 -19.35 14.63
C CYS A 298 10.60 -20.87 14.38
N ASN A 299 10.17 -21.68 15.36
CA ASN A 299 9.99 -23.13 15.18
C ASN A 299 8.70 -23.52 14.42
N LYS A 300 7.82 -22.55 14.13
CA LYS A 300 6.57 -22.76 13.39
C LYS A 300 6.70 -22.43 11.91
N ILE A 301 7.76 -21.75 11.50
CA ILE A 301 7.88 -21.16 10.17
C ILE A 301 8.88 -21.95 9.33
N ILE A 302 8.42 -22.45 8.18
CA ILE A 302 9.25 -23.16 7.21
C ILE A 302 9.95 -22.16 6.30
N HIS A 303 9.17 -21.31 5.62
CA HIS A 303 9.69 -20.30 4.69
C HIS A 303 9.41 -18.89 5.23
N PRO A 304 10.41 -17.99 5.18
CA PRO A 304 10.27 -16.62 5.65
C PRO A 304 9.39 -15.79 4.71
N LEU A 305 9.02 -14.59 5.17
CA LEU A 305 8.23 -13.64 4.39
C LEU A 305 9.10 -12.88 3.38
N SER A 306 8.49 -12.51 2.26
CA SER A 306 9.13 -11.59 1.31
C SER A 306 9.08 -10.15 1.82
N VAL A 307 9.94 -9.29 1.28
CA VAL A 307 9.92 -7.84 1.55
C VAL A 307 8.61 -7.20 1.09
N ARG A 308 7.87 -7.81 0.16
CA ARG A 308 6.57 -7.26 -0.27
C ARG A 308 5.52 -7.26 0.81
N VAL A 309 5.59 -8.23 1.73
CA VAL A 309 4.66 -8.24 2.87
C VAL A 309 4.86 -6.98 3.70
N LYS A 310 6.11 -6.53 3.89
CA LYS A 310 6.39 -5.24 4.53
C LYS A 310 5.67 -4.13 3.76
N GLU A 311 5.99 -3.94 2.48
CA GLU A 311 5.41 -2.88 1.65
C GLU A 311 3.89 -2.87 1.65
N ASP A 312 3.26 -4.05 1.57
CA ASP A 312 1.82 -4.17 1.60
C ASP A 312 1.26 -3.85 3.00
N LEU A 313 1.87 -4.32 4.10
CA LEU A 313 1.42 -3.97 5.46
C LEU A 313 1.42 -2.46 5.69
N TYR A 314 2.42 -1.75 5.15
CA TYR A 314 2.39 -0.30 5.10
C TYR A 314 1.13 0.16 4.33
N ARG A 315 1.05 -0.13 3.03
CA ARG A 315 0.02 0.43 2.14
C ARG A 315 -1.41 0.13 2.60
N TYR A 316 -1.69 -1.10 3.04
CA TYR A 316 -3.01 -1.51 3.51
C TYR A 316 -3.30 -1.05 4.93
N GLY A 317 -2.27 -0.91 5.79
CA GLY A 317 -2.43 -0.27 7.09
C GLY A 317 -2.97 1.15 6.98
N LYS A 318 -2.47 1.93 6.00
CA LYS A 318 -3.02 3.26 5.68
C LYS A 318 -4.47 3.20 5.20
N ALA A 319 -4.77 2.26 4.30
CA ALA A 319 -6.12 2.13 3.77
C ALA A 319 -7.14 1.75 4.85
N LEU A 320 -6.78 0.85 5.77
CA LEU A 320 -7.64 0.48 6.88
C LEU A 320 -7.84 1.64 7.87
N ALA A 321 -6.77 2.31 8.28
CA ALA A 321 -6.87 3.45 9.18
C ALA A 321 -7.75 4.57 8.58
N TRP A 322 -7.57 4.89 7.30
CA TRP A 322 -8.42 5.87 6.60
C TRP A 322 -9.88 5.41 6.52
N PHE A 323 -10.12 4.12 6.25
CA PHE A 323 -11.46 3.54 6.19
C PHE A 323 -12.18 3.60 7.54
N LEU A 324 -11.47 3.36 8.64
CA LEU A 324 -12.01 3.43 10.01
C LEU A 324 -12.20 4.88 10.50
N GLY A 325 -11.53 5.85 9.87
CA GLY A 325 -11.60 7.27 10.19
C GLY A 325 -10.48 7.76 11.12
N ASP A 326 -9.38 7.02 11.22
CA ASP A 326 -8.24 7.33 12.06
C ASP A 326 -7.25 8.27 11.37
N GLU A 327 -6.59 9.13 12.16
CA GLU A 327 -5.61 10.09 11.65
C GLU A 327 -4.23 9.46 11.34
N GLU A 328 -3.94 8.32 11.97
CA GLU A 328 -2.67 7.61 11.81
C GLU A 328 -2.82 6.09 11.91
N VAL A 329 -1.84 5.37 11.37
CA VAL A 329 -1.76 3.91 11.46
C VAL A 329 -1.15 3.49 12.78
N THR A 330 -1.86 2.65 13.52
CA THR A 330 -1.46 2.09 14.82
C THR A 330 -1.09 0.62 14.71
N THR A 331 -0.51 0.05 15.77
CA THR A 331 -0.21 -1.40 15.86
C THR A 331 -1.45 -2.27 15.72
N SER A 332 -2.60 -1.80 16.23
CA SER A 332 -3.88 -2.50 16.13
C SER A 332 -4.30 -2.71 14.67
N HIS A 333 -4.19 -1.68 13.81
CA HIS A 333 -4.52 -1.81 12.38
C HIS A 333 -3.66 -2.86 11.69
N ILE A 334 -2.36 -2.89 11.99
CA ILE A 334 -1.42 -3.86 11.43
C ILE A 334 -1.73 -5.26 11.94
N LYS A 335 -2.01 -5.42 13.24
CA LYS A 335 -2.36 -6.70 13.87
C LYS A 335 -3.60 -7.31 13.21
N ILE A 336 -4.63 -6.51 12.97
CA ILE A 336 -5.89 -6.94 12.34
C ILE A 336 -5.66 -7.41 10.89
N LEU A 337 -4.83 -6.70 10.12
CA LEU A 337 -4.60 -7.01 8.71
C LEU A 337 -3.60 -8.14 8.47
N ALA A 338 -2.54 -8.22 9.29
CA ALA A 338 -1.39 -9.08 9.04
C ALA A 338 -1.77 -10.56 8.75
N PRO A 339 -2.71 -11.19 9.48
CA PRO A 339 -3.12 -12.55 9.18
C PRO A 339 -3.61 -12.73 7.74
N TYR A 340 -4.47 -11.83 7.24
CA TYR A 340 -5.07 -11.86 5.90
C TYR A 340 -4.08 -11.55 4.77
N MET A 341 -2.92 -11.00 5.11
CA MET A 341 -1.86 -10.63 4.16
C MET A 341 -0.72 -11.66 4.12
N ILE A 342 -0.63 -12.53 5.13
CA ILE A 342 0.51 -13.44 5.32
C ILE A 342 0.16 -14.90 5.04
N TRP A 343 -1.04 -15.36 5.40
CA TRP A 343 -1.33 -16.80 5.45
C TRP A 343 -1.13 -17.54 4.12
N HIS A 344 -1.43 -16.88 2.99
CA HIS A 344 -1.25 -17.43 1.64
C HIS A 344 0.17 -17.26 1.09
N ARG A 345 1.03 -16.50 1.78
CA ARG A 345 2.41 -16.19 1.40
C ARG A 345 3.45 -16.93 2.22
N SER A 346 3.04 -17.59 3.31
CA SER A 346 3.95 -18.31 4.20
C SER A 346 3.61 -19.79 4.32
N SER A 347 4.65 -20.61 4.50
CA SER A 347 4.52 -22.02 4.81
C SER A 347 4.84 -22.26 6.28
N LEU A 348 3.85 -22.76 7.02
CA LEU A 348 4.00 -23.12 8.43
C LEU A 348 4.16 -24.64 8.61
N ASN A 349 4.75 -25.03 9.73
CA ASN A 349 4.93 -26.42 10.15
C ASN A 349 3.59 -27.15 10.28
N LYS A 350 3.45 -28.31 9.63
CA LYS A 350 2.22 -29.13 9.65
C LYS A 350 1.76 -29.50 11.07
N SER A 351 2.70 -29.81 11.96
CA SER A 351 2.38 -30.17 13.35
C SER A 351 1.76 -29.02 14.15
N PHE A 352 2.07 -27.77 13.76
CA PHE A 352 1.45 -26.58 14.34
C PHE A 352 0.06 -26.32 13.73
N LYS A 353 -0.07 -26.46 12.41
CA LYS A 353 -1.34 -26.26 11.69
C LYS A 353 -2.45 -27.22 12.16
N HIS A 354 -2.12 -28.50 12.36
CA HIS A 354 -3.10 -29.56 12.61
C HIS A 354 -3.22 -29.98 14.08
N ARG A 355 -3.06 -29.04 15.02
CA ARG A 355 -3.25 -29.35 16.45
C ARG A 355 -4.71 -29.72 16.73
N LYS A 356 -4.93 -30.85 17.41
CA LYS A 356 -6.26 -31.38 17.74
C LYS A 356 -7.09 -30.40 18.58
N GLU A 357 -6.45 -29.69 19.50
CA GLU A 357 -7.06 -28.70 20.40
C GLU A 357 -7.89 -27.64 19.62
N ARG A 358 -7.43 -27.23 18.42
CA ARG A 358 -8.16 -26.25 17.59
C ARG A 358 -9.54 -26.71 17.14
N PHE A 359 -9.73 -28.02 16.98
CA PHE A 359 -11.00 -28.61 16.54
C PHE A 359 -11.89 -29.02 17.71
N GLU A 360 -11.37 -29.01 18.95
CA GLU A 360 -12.07 -29.42 20.16
C GLU A 360 -12.76 -28.23 20.86
N GLU A 361 -12.29 -27.00 20.66
CA GLU A 361 -12.85 -25.78 21.30
C GLU A 361 -14.17 -25.25 20.69
N GLY A 362 -14.77 -25.95 19.72
CA GLY A 362 -16.06 -25.53 19.12
C GLY A 362 -15.98 -24.27 18.25
N ASN A 363 -14.78 -23.74 18.00
CA ASN A 363 -14.55 -22.62 17.09
C ASN A 363 -14.57 -23.10 15.63
N PHE A 364 -15.40 -22.48 14.79
CA PHE A 364 -15.53 -22.82 13.38
C PHE A 364 -14.29 -22.34 12.59
N THR A 365 -13.44 -23.28 12.17
CA THR A 365 -12.26 -23.00 11.33
C THR A 365 -12.68 -22.82 9.87
N VAL A 366 -12.53 -21.60 9.34
CA VAL A 366 -12.76 -21.33 7.90
C VAL A 366 -11.54 -21.75 7.07
N ASN A 367 -10.33 -21.51 7.60
CA ASN A 367 -9.09 -21.85 6.94
C ASN A 367 -7.97 -22.06 7.97
N VAL A 368 -7.42 -23.27 8.01
CA VAL A 368 -6.41 -23.69 9.00
C VAL A 368 -5.13 -22.83 8.92
N ASP A 369 -4.73 -22.40 7.72
CA ASP A 369 -3.54 -21.58 7.52
C ASP A 369 -3.76 -20.15 8.03
N LEU A 370 -4.95 -19.58 7.78
CA LEU A 370 -5.33 -18.28 8.31
C LEU A 370 -5.38 -18.29 9.84
N ASP A 371 -6.04 -19.28 10.43
CA ASP A 371 -6.17 -19.39 11.89
C ASP A 371 -4.80 -19.63 12.56
N ALA A 372 -3.93 -20.45 11.92
CA ALA A 372 -2.55 -20.60 12.37
C ALA A 372 -1.76 -19.28 12.32
N THR A 373 -2.00 -18.47 11.30
CA THR A 373 -1.33 -17.19 11.13
C THR A 373 -1.82 -16.18 12.16
N LYS A 374 -3.12 -16.15 12.49
CA LYS A 374 -3.65 -15.31 13.58
C LYS A 374 -2.94 -15.59 14.91
N GLU A 375 -2.84 -16.87 15.29
CA GLU A 375 -2.10 -17.25 16.50
C GLU A 375 -0.62 -16.83 16.48
N ILE A 376 0.04 -16.91 15.32
CA ILE A 376 1.43 -16.44 15.19
C ILE A 376 1.50 -14.93 15.39
N ILE A 377 0.60 -14.16 14.78
CA ILE A 377 0.56 -12.70 14.94
C ILE A 377 0.29 -12.33 16.41
N ASP A 378 -0.58 -13.05 17.12
CA ASP A 378 -0.81 -12.83 18.56
C ASP A 378 0.42 -13.13 19.42
N MET A 379 1.19 -14.17 19.07
CA MET A 379 2.48 -14.45 19.73
C MET A 379 3.50 -13.34 19.46
N ILE A 380 3.56 -12.83 18.22
CA ILE A 380 4.45 -11.72 17.84
C ILE A 380 4.05 -10.44 18.57
N ASP A 381 2.75 -10.13 18.65
CA ASP A 381 2.22 -8.97 19.37
C ASP A 381 2.60 -9.02 20.87
N SER A 382 2.43 -10.19 21.50
CA SER A 382 2.82 -10.40 22.89
C SER A 382 4.34 -10.25 23.11
N GLU A 383 5.15 -10.75 22.17
CA GLU A 383 6.62 -10.63 22.22
C GLU A 383 7.07 -9.18 21.96
N PHE A 384 6.37 -8.47 21.08
CA PHE A 384 6.63 -7.07 20.73
C PHE A 384 6.41 -6.14 21.92
N GLU A 385 5.31 -6.29 22.66
CA GLU A 385 5.04 -5.44 23.83
C GLU A 385 6.14 -5.54 24.91
N GLY A 386 6.74 -6.73 25.08
CA GLY A 386 7.90 -6.92 25.97
C GLY A 386 9.20 -6.29 25.45
N LEU A 387 9.35 -6.17 24.12
CA LEU A 387 10.55 -5.65 23.45
C LEU A 387 10.48 -4.17 23.07
N LYS A 388 9.29 -3.59 23.09
CA LYS A 388 8.97 -2.28 22.54
C LYS A 388 9.91 -1.18 23.03
N ILE A 389 10.23 -1.18 24.32
CA ILE A 389 11.15 -0.21 24.94
C ILE A 389 12.57 -0.35 24.36
N TYR A 390 13.07 -1.57 24.22
CA TYR A 390 14.40 -1.82 23.66
C TYR A 390 14.46 -1.45 22.18
N LEU A 391 13.42 -1.75 21.39
CA LEU A 391 13.35 -1.38 19.98
C LEU A 391 13.34 0.13 19.78
N LYS A 392 12.60 0.88 20.62
CA LYS A 392 12.62 2.35 20.59
C LYS A 392 13.99 2.93 20.93
N ARG A 393 14.62 2.44 22.00
CA ARG A 393 15.96 2.88 22.37
C ARG A 393 16.98 2.57 21.28
N PHE A 394 16.87 1.42 20.62
CA PHE A 394 17.71 1.08 19.48
C PHE A 394 17.49 2.03 18.29
N GLU A 395 16.25 2.45 18.00
CA GLU A 395 15.99 3.49 17.01
C GLU A 395 16.61 4.84 17.40
N GLU A 396 16.64 5.19 18.69
CA GLU A 396 17.35 6.40 19.17
C GLU A 396 18.87 6.29 19.00
N VAL A 397 19.45 5.10 19.19
CA VAL A 397 20.86 4.81 18.85
C VAL A 397 21.10 5.06 17.36
N LYS A 398 20.29 4.46 16.48
CA LYS A 398 20.41 4.63 15.02
C LYS A 398 20.29 6.10 14.60
N LYS A 399 19.42 6.86 15.27
CA LYS A 399 19.24 8.31 15.05
C LYS A 399 20.34 9.15 15.70
N GLY A 400 21.23 8.55 16.50
CA GLY A 400 22.31 9.23 17.23
C GLY A 400 21.81 10.24 18.25
N LYS A 401 20.66 9.96 18.89
CA LYS A 401 19.98 10.87 19.84
C LYS A 401 20.39 10.65 21.29
N LEU A 402 20.90 9.47 21.63
CA LEU A 402 21.33 9.16 22.99
C LEU A 402 22.70 9.79 23.28
N HIS A 403 22.92 10.16 24.54
CA HIS A 403 24.26 10.47 25.01
C HIS A 403 25.13 9.20 25.06
N VAL A 404 26.45 9.36 24.96
CA VAL A 404 27.39 8.22 24.97
C VAL A 404 27.21 7.35 26.23
N SER A 405 27.01 7.96 27.40
CA SER A 405 26.72 7.23 28.64
C SER A 405 25.40 6.46 28.62
N GLU A 406 24.38 6.98 27.93
CA GLU A 406 23.08 6.31 27.80
C GLU A 406 23.14 5.14 26.81
N PHE A 407 23.97 5.27 25.77
CA PHE A 407 24.31 4.19 24.86
C PHE A 407 25.03 3.06 25.59
N ASP A 408 26.07 3.36 26.38
CA ASP A 408 26.81 2.34 27.14
C ASP A 408 25.89 1.60 28.14
N ASN A 409 25.02 2.34 28.83
CA ASN A 409 24.03 1.75 29.73
C ASN A 409 23.04 0.86 28.97
N PHE A 410 22.58 1.28 27.79
CA PHE A 410 21.68 0.49 26.94
C PHE A 410 22.35 -0.81 26.45
N ALA A 411 23.60 -0.72 25.99
CA ALA A 411 24.38 -1.86 25.54
C ALA A 411 24.59 -2.89 26.67
N ALA A 412 24.82 -2.43 27.91
CA ALA A 412 24.91 -3.30 29.07
C ALA A 412 23.55 -3.93 29.46
N GLU A 413 22.46 -3.16 29.39
CA GLU A 413 21.11 -3.62 29.75
C GLU A 413 20.58 -4.68 28.78
N ILE A 414 20.76 -4.47 27.47
CA ILE A 414 20.26 -5.40 26.45
C ILE A 414 21.00 -6.74 26.45
N ASN A 415 22.26 -6.75 26.91
CA ASN A 415 23.11 -7.94 27.06
C ASN A 415 22.82 -8.72 28.36
N ASN A 416 21.75 -8.37 29.09
CA ASN A 416 21.34 -9.09 30.28
C ASN A 416 20.87 -10.52 29.92
N PRO A 417 21.37 -11.58 30.61
CA PRO A 417 20.97 -12.97 30.34
C PRO A 417 19.46 -13.27 30.46
N ASN A 418 18.69 -12.38 31.10
CA ASN A 418 17.23 -12.52 31.17
C ASN A 418 16.52 -12.13 29.85
N ASN A 419 17.24 -11.47 28.93
CA ASN A 419 16.72 -10.94 27.68
C ASN A 419 16.74 -12.00 26.55
N ASN A 420 15.87 -13.00 26.62
CA ASN A 420 15.88 -14.17 25.73
C ASN A 420 15.08 -13.96 24.41
N PHE A 421 15.19 -12.79 23.79
CA PHE A 421 14.53 -12.54 22.52
C PHE A 421 15.48 -12.82 21.35
N LEU A 422 14.97 -13.51 20.33
CA LEU A 422 15.82 -13.92 19.22
C LEU A 422 16.37 -12.73 18.43
N ILE A 423 15.60 -11.65 18.32
CA ILE A 423 16.03 -10.42 17.61
C ILE A 423 17.14 -9.68 18.35
N THR A 424 17.11 -9.67 19.69
CA THR A 424 18.14 -8.99 20.48
C THR A 424 19.47 -9.69 20.32
N ASP A 425 19.46 -11.02 20.44
CA ASP A 425 20.67 -11.85 20.36
C ASP A 425 21.29 -11.89 18.96
N LYS A 426 20.46 -11.93 17.90
CA LYS A 426 20.94 -12.15 16.53
C LYS A 426 21.16 -10.90 15.71
N GLU A 427 20.47 -9.81 16.01
CA GLU A 427 20.57 -8.58 15.22
C GLU A 427 21.03 -7.42 16.08
N ILE A 428 20.33 -7.11 17.18
CA ILE A 428 20.55 -5.84 17.89
C ILE A 428 21.90 -5.83 18.62
N ILE A 429 22.20 -6.83 19.44
CA ILE A 429 23.47 -6.91 20.19
C ILE A 429 24.68 -6.92 19.24
N PRO A 430 24.73 -7.78 18.21
CA PRO A 430 25.84 -7.76 17.26
C PRO A 430 26.02 -6.41 16.54
N LEU A 431 24.93 -5.71 16.20
CA LEU A 431 25.03 -4.38 15.59
C LEU A 431 25.60 -3.36 16.59
N LEU A 432 25.11 -3.37 17.83
CA LEU A 432 25.58 -2.44 18.85
C LEU A 432 27.08 -2.61 19.12
N GLU A 433 27.53 -3.85 19.33
CA GLU A 433 28.92 -4.18 19.68
C GLU A 433 29.88 -4.02 18.48
N ASN A 434 29.50 -4.49 17.29
CA ASN A 434 30.43 -4.54 16.15
C ASN A 434 30.35 -3.33 15.21
N GLU A 435 29.20 -2.65 15.13
CA GLU A 435 29.02 -1.54 14.18
C GLU A 435 28.89 -0.16 14.85
N TYR A 436 28.29 -0.07 16.03
CA TYR A 436 28.04 1.24 16.67
C TYR A 436 29.07 1.60 17.76
N GLN A 437 29.53 0.64 18.56
CA GLN A 437 30.30 0.90 19.78
C GLN A 437 31.53 1.80 19.57
N ASP A 438 32.35 1.51 18.55
CA ASP A 438 33.59 2.25 18.30
C ASP A 438 33.36 3.65 17.68
N VAL A 439 32.25 3.83 16.95
CA VAL A 439 31.97 5.04 16.16
C VAL A 439 30.84 5.91 16.72
N TYR A 440 30.17 5.49 17.80
CA TYR A 440 28.98 6.17 18.32
C TYR A 440 29.26 7.61 18.75
N GLN A 441 30.40 7.85 19.39
CA GLN A 441 30.82 9.20 19.79
C GLN A 441 30.94 10.13 18.57
N GLU A 442 31.46 9.62 17.45
CA GLU A 442 31.57 10.39 16.21
C GLU A 442 30.20 10.67 15.60
N ILE A 443 29.28 9.70 15.62
CA ILE A 443 27.90 9.87 15.16
C ILE A 443 27.22 11.02 15.92
N VAL A 444 27.35 11.04 17.25
CA VAL A 444 26.80 12.12 18.10
C VAL A 444 27.43 13.47 17.76
N GLU A 445 28.73 13.52 17.50
CA GLU A 445 29.40 14.76 17.11
C GLU A 445 28.96 15.24 15.71
N TYR A 446 28.77 14.34 14.74
CA TYR A 446 28.17 14.69 13.44
C TYR A 446 26.78 15.27 13.60
N ASN A 447 25.90 14.65 14.39
CA ASN A 447 24.57 15.21 14.69
C ASN A 447 24.68 16.61 15.29
N ARG A 448 25.58 16.81 16.26
CA ARG A 448 25.80 18.12 16.89
C ARG A 448 26.31 19.17 15.90
N ARG A 449 27.22 18.81 14.99
CA ARG A 449 27.73 19.67 13.91
C ARG A 449 26.61 20.02 12.95
N ILE A 450 25.82 19.03 12.51
CA ILE A 450 24.68 19.23 11.62
C ILE A 450 23.66 20.17 12.27
N ASP A 451 23.32 19.99 13.55
CA ASP A 451 22.32 20.79 14.27
C ASP A 451 22.74 22.24 14.51
N LYS A 452 24.03 22.50 14.74
CA LYS A 452 24.55 23.86 14.94
C LYS A 452 24.75 24.63 13.63
N GLU A 453 24.90 23.94 12.51
CA GLU A 453 25.25 24.57 11.24
C GLU A 453 24.01 25.08 10.49
N TYR A 454 24.08 26.34 10.03
CA TYR A 454 23.02 27.01 9.25
C TYR A 454 23.51 27.46 7.86
N ASP A 455 24.80 27.30 7.58
CA ASP A 455 25.44 27.63 6.31
C ASP A 455 25.35 26.43 5.35
N LEU A 456 24.82 26.65 4.14
CA LEU A 456 24.65 25.61 3.13
C LEU A 456 25.98 25.04 2.64
N ASP A 457 27.03 25.86 2.54
CA ASP A 457 28.34 25.42 2.05
C ASP A 457 29.04 24.53 3.08
N LYS A 458 28.88 24.85 4.36
CA LYS A 458 29.43 24.02 5.45
C LYS A 458 28.64 22.72 5.62
N LEU A 459 27.33 22.73 5.42
CA LEU A 459 26.52 21.50 5.39
C LEU A 459 26.93 20.59 4.22
N ASN A 460 27.26 21.15 3.05
CA ASN A 460 27.80 20.37 1.92
C ASN A 460 29.15 19.74 2.27
N LYS A 461 30.06 20.48 2.92
CA LYS A 461 31.34 19.93 3.38
C LYS A 461 31.16 18.77 4.38
N ILE A 462 30.23 18.89 5.32
CA ILE A 462 29.91 17.80 6.26
C ILE A 462 29.38 16.58 5.49
N LYS A 463 28.53 16.78 4.48
CA LYS A 463 28.01 15.70 3.64
C LYS A 463 29.12 15.01 2.82
N GLU A 464 30.05 15.77 2.25
CA GLU A 464 31.19 15.23 1.50
C GLU A 464 32.14 14.43 2.42
N GLU A 465 32.44 14.93 3.61
CA GLU A 465 33.20 14.22 4.65
C GLU A 465 32.55 12.88 5.01
N LEU A 466 31.22 12.91 5.24
CA LEU A 466 30.44 11.74 5.60
C LEU A 466 30.32 10.72 4.45
N SER A 467 30.35 11.18 3.19
CA SER A 467 30.34 10.29 2.03
C SER A 467 31.55 9.36 1.97
N GLY A 468 32.68 9.75 2.56
CA GLY A 468 33.91 8.94 2.64
C GLY A 468 33.97 7.98 3.83
N ARG A 469 33.04 8.09 4.79
CA ARG A 469 33.01 7.30 6.03
C ARG A 469 32.14 6.06 5.89
N TYR A 470 32.73 4.98 5.35
CA TYR A 470 32.05 3.68 5.18
C TYR A 470 31.88 2.91 6.50
N ASP A 471 32.63 3.29 7.53
CA ASP A 471 32.61 2.76 8.89
C ASP A 471 31.39 3.22 9.70
N ILE A 472 30.70 4.29 9.28
CA ILE A 472 29.52 4.80 9.98
C ILE A 472 28.25 4.06 9.48
N PRO A 473 27.60 3.23 10.31
CA PRO A 473 26.47 2.40 9.87
C PRO A 473 25.23 3.23 9.48
N ASN A 474 24.99 4.36 10.15
CA ASN A 474 23.82 5.24 9.91
C ASN A 474 24.10 6.41 8.95
N ARG A 475 25.15 6.33 8.12
CA ARG A 475 25.56 7.42 7.21
C ARG A 475 24.43 7.92 6.30
N GLN A 476 23.60 7.02 5.77
CA GLN A 476 22.49 7.39 4.89
C GLN A 476 21.46 8.25 5.62
N PHE A 477 21.16 7.89 6.87
CA PHE A 477 20.26 8.66 7.72
C PHE A 477 20.83 10.06 8.00
N LEU A 478 22.11 10.18 8.33
CA LEU A 478 22.77 11.46 8.56
C LEU A 478 22.76 12.34 7.29
N ALA A 479 22.99 11.74 6.12
CA ALA A 479 22.88 12.43 4.83
C ALA A 479 21.45 12.94 4.58
N ASP A 480 20.43 12.14 4.86
CA ASP A 480 19.02 12.54 4.71
C ASP A 480 18.63 13.66 5.69
N VAL A 481 19.17 13.66 6.92
CA VAL A 481 18.99 14.75 7.89
C VAL A 481 19.61 16.04 7.37
N ILE A 482 20.82 15.98 6.80
CA ILE A 482 21.48 17.13 6.17
C ILE A 482 20.61 17.65 5.02
N GLU A 483 20.11 16.78 4.13
CA GLU A 483 19.23 17.18 3.02
C GLU A 483 17.93 17.84 3.49
N LYS A 484 17.26 17.28 4.50
CA LYS A 484 16.06 17.90 5.11
C LYS A 484 16.38 19.27 5.70
N LYS A 485 17.54 19.41 6.35
CA LYS A 485 17.99 20.68 6.91
C LYS A 485 18.33 21.70 5.82
N ARG A 486 19.01 21.29 4.74
CA ARG A 486 19.26 22.11 3.55
C ARG A 486 17.96 22.60 2.93
N LYS A 487 16.97 21.72 2.73
CA LYS A 487 15.63 22.10 2.25
C LYS A 487 14.94 23.11 3.18
N THR A 488 15.08 22.94 4.49
CA THR A 488 14.50 23.85 5.48
C THR A 488 15.19 25.23 5.49
N ILE A 489 16.52 25.26 5.39
CA ILE A 489 17.32 26.49 5.35
C ILE A 489 17.10 27.21 4.02
N GLY A 490 17.18 26.50 2.89
CA GLY A 490 16.88 27.01 1.55
C GLY A 490 15.44 27.54 1.45
N GLY A 491 14.47 26.81 1.99
CA GLY A 491 13.06 27.25 2.03
C GLY A 491 12.79 28.46 2.95
N LYS A 492 13.67 28.74 3.92
CA LYS A 492 13.60 29.90 4.82
C LYS A 492 14.43 31.10 4.32
N SER A 493 15.50 30.88 3.55
CA SER A 493 16.33 31.93 2.96
C SER A 493 15.68 32.59 1.76
N LEU A 494 14.74 31.90 1.09
CA LEU A 494 13.94 32.43 0.00
C LEU A 494 12.78 33.31 0.54
N LYS A 495 12.79 34.61 0.23
CA LYS A 495 11.68 35.52 0.58
C LYS A 495 10.39 35.06 -0.10
N GLU A 496 9.32 34.89 0.68
CA GLU A 496 7.99 34.67 0.11
C GLU A 496 7.50 35.94 -0.56
N VAL A 497 7.25 35.86 -1.86
CA VAL A 497 6.62 36.92 -2.63
C VAL A 497 5.19 36.49 -2.93
N LYS A 498 4.26 37.39 -2.64
CA LYS A 498 2.83 37.20 -2.92
C LYS A 498 2.49 37.97 -4.19
N PHE A 499 1.84 37.30 -5.12
CA PHE A 499 1.36 37.89 -6.35
C PHE A 499 -0.16 37.73 -6.43
N THR A 500 -0.84 38.76 -6.91
CA THR A 500 -2.29 38.74 -7.15
C THR A 500 -2.51 38.99 -8.63
N ILE A 501 -3.24 38.10 -9.30
CA ILE A 501 -3.49 38.16 -10.75
C ILE A 501 -4.99 38.06 -11.01
N GLU A 502 -5.49 38.74 -12.03
CA GLU A 502 -6.89 38.63 -12.46
C GLU A 502 -7.20 37.20 -12.93
N PHE A 503 -8.36 36.67 -12.54
CA PHE A 503 -8.79 35.32 -12.95
C PHE A 503 -9.22 35.28 -14.43
N GLU A 504 -9.80 36.36 -14.93
CA GLU A 504 -10.29 36.44 -16.31
C GLU A 504 -9.14 36.32 -17.31
N ASN A 505 -9.29 35.42 -18.30
CA ASN A 505 -8.29 35.14 -19.33
C ASN A 505 -6.92 34.63 -18.83
N PHE A 506 -6.78 34.31 -17.54
CA PHE A 506 -5.51 33.84 -16.97
C PHE A 506 -4.97 32.60 -17.66
N GLU A 507 -5.82 31.59 -17.90
CA GLU A 507 -5.37 30.33 -18.51
C GLU A 507 -4.83 30.53 -19.94
N VAL A 508 -5.52 31.33 -20.74
CA VAL A 508 -5.14 31.66 -22.12
C VAL A 508 -3.80 32.38 -22.14
N VAL A 509 -3.66 33.38 -21.28
CA VAL A 509 -2.42 34.15 -21.11
C VAL A 509 -1.27 33.27 -20.63
N CYS A 510 -1.53 32.40 -19.65
CA CYS A 510 -0.53 31.51 -19.09
C CYS A 510 0.01 30.56 -20.15
N LYS A 511 -0.85 30.05 -21.03
CA LYS A 511 -0.47 29.19 -22.15
C LYS A 511 0.49 29.87 -23.13
N GLU A 512 0.27 31.15 -23.42
CA GLU A 512 1.10 31.91 -24.38
C GLU A 512 2.43 32.39 -23.79
N LYS A 513 2.43 32.88 -22.55
CA LYS A 513 3.59 33.59 -21.98
C LYS A 513 4.41 32.76 -20.98
N CYS A 514 3.84 31.72 -20.38
CA CYS A 514 4.54 30.86 -19.42
C CYS A 514 4.09 29.39 -19.55
N PRO A 515 4.59 28.67 -20.57
CA PRO A 515 4.17 27.28 -20.83
C PRO A 515 4.49 26.33 -19.66
N GLU A 516 5.53 26.62 -18.89
CA GLU A 516 5.94 25.87 -17.70
C GLU A 516 4.88 25.95 -16.58
N LEU A 517 4.37 27.15 -16.28
CA LEU A 517 3.27 27.34 -15.32
C LEU A 517 1.97 26.71 -15.84
N HIS A 518 1.71 26.81 -17.16
CA HIS A 518 0.55 26.20 -17.78
C HIS A 518 0.57 24.66 -17.64
N GLN A 519 1.74 24.03 -17.77
CA GLN A 519 1.89 22.60 -17.59
C GLN A 519 1.63 22.17 -16.14
N LEU A 520 2.14 22.92 -15.14
CA LEU A 520 1.84 22.65 -13.73
C LEU A 520 0.34 22.77 -13.42
N ILE A 521 -0.30 23.79 -13.98
CA ILE A 521 -1.75 23.99 -13.87
C ILE A 521 -2.50 22.84 -14.52
N ARG A 522 -2.13 22.42 -15.74
CA ARG A 522 -2.79 21.32 -16.46
C ARG A 522 -2.59 19.95 -15.81
N ASN A 523 -1.43 19.72 -15.19
CA ASN A 523 -1.19 18.52 -14.39
C ASN A 523 -2.16 18.44 -13.20
N ARG A 524 -2.54 19.59 -12.63
CA ARG A 524 -3.48 19.68 -11.52
C ARG A 524 -4.95 19.71 -11.97
N PHE A 525 -5.25 20.44 -13.04
CA PHE A 525 -6.59 20.67 -13.60
C PHE A 525 -6.65 20.11 -15.03
N LYS A 526 -7.02 18.83 -15.15
CA LYS A 526 -6.94 18.08 -16.42
C LYS A 526 -7.94 18.56 -17.48
N THR A 527 -9.15 18.93 -17.08
CA THR A 527 -10.26 19.28 -17.97
C THR A 527 -10.38 20.79 -18.14
N GLU A 528 -10.83 21.50 -17.10
CA GLU A 528 -11.12 22.93 -17.12
C GLU A 528 -10.46 23.64 -15.93
N PHE A 529 -9.85 24.81 -16.18
CA PHE A 529 -9.20 25.58 -15.13
C PHE A 529 -10.23 26.36 -14.30
N ASN A 530 -10.76 25.73 -13.25
CA ASN A 530 -11.67 26.38 -12.31
C ASN A 530 -11.33 26.02 -10.85
N PRO A 531 -10.31 26.65 -10.24
CA PRO A 531 -9.97 26.43 -8.84
C PRO A 531 -11.12 26.83 -7.89
N ALA A 532 -11.31 26.07 -6.80
CA ALA A 532 -12.31 26.38 -5.78
C ALA A 532 -11.95 27.65 -5.00
N ILE A 533 -12.96 28.44 -4.63
CA ILE A 533 -12.78 29.70 -3.88
C ILE A 533 -12.23 29.41 -2.47
N ASN A 534 -11.22 30.17 -2.04
CA ASN A 534 -10.52 30.05 -0.76
C ASN A 534 -9.87 28.69 -0.49
N LYS A 535 -9.67 27.87 -1.54
CA LYS A 535 -8.92 26.62 -1.44
C LYS A 535 -7.50 26.86 -1.95
N VAL A 536 -6.52 26.58 -1.09
CA VAL A 536 -5.10 26.63 -1.46
C VAL A 536 -4.75 25.38 -2.25
N GLU A 537 -4.39 25.57 -3.51
CA GLU A 537 -3.92 24.53 -4.41
C GLU A 537 -2.39 24.60 -4.51
N LYS A 538 -1.74 23.50 -4.14
CA LYS A 538 -0.28 23.37 -4.20
C LYS A 538 0.12 22.95 -5.61
N LEU A 539 0.84 23.83 -6.32
CA LEU A 539 1.28 23.60 -7.70
C LEU A 539 2.70 23.04 -7.76
N SER A 540 3.56 23.44 -6.82
CA SER A 540 4.93 22.93 -6.68
C SER A 540 5.35 22.94 -5.22
N ASP A 541 6.18 21.98 -4.83
CA ASP A 541 6.85 21.92 -3.53
C ASP A 541 8.37 22.04 -3.70
N LEU A 542 9.04 22.56 -2.67
CA LEU A 542 10.51 22.55 -2.55
C LEU A 542 11.10 21.12 -2.50
N GLY A 543 10.23 20.11 -2.42
CA GLY A 543 10.60 18.70 -2.53
C GLY A 543 10.99 18.27 -3.94
N ASP A 544 10.28 18.78 -4.95
CA ASP A 544 10.30 18.31 -6.35
C ASP A 544 10.89 19.33 -7.34
N ALA A 545 10.98 20.61 -6.94
CA ALA A 545 11.55 21.70 -7.75
C ALA A 545 12.31 22.73 -6.87
N ASP A 546 13.14 23.57 -7.49
CA ASP A 546 13.92 24.64 -6.82
C ASP A 546 13.05 25.79 -6.26
N TYR A 547 11.72 25.67 -6.33
CA TYR A 547 10.77 26.65 -5.83
C TYR A 547 9.47 26.00 -5.33
N SER A 548 8.83 26.63 -4.33
CA SER A 548 7.45 26.34 -3.94
C SER A 548 6.48 27.35 -4.55
N LEU A 549 5.35 26.84 -5.02
CA LEU A 549 4.28 27.64 -5.61
C LEU A 549 2.94 27.13 -5.14
N THR A 550 2.17 28.00 -4.50
CA THR A 550 0.76 27.75 -4.15
C THR A 550 -0.13 28.79 -4.81
N MET A 551 -1.35 28.40 -5.14
CA MET A 551 -2.36 29.23 -5.79
C MET A 551 -3.67 29.15 -5.01
N GLU A 552 -4.35 30.27 -4.85
CA GLU A 552 -5.66 30.34 -4.20
C GLU A 552 -6.57 31.27 -5.01
N LYS A 553 -7.81 30.84 -5.29
CA LYS A 553 -8.82 31.71 -5.91
C LYS A 553 -9.56 32.50 -4.83
N ILE A 554 -9.60 33.81 -4.95
CA ILE A 554 -10.17 34.73 -3.97
C ILE A 554 -11.29 35.53 -4.61
N ASN A 555 -12.34 35.79 -3.84
CA ASN A 555 -13.45 36.65 -4.22
C ASN A 555 -13.30 38.01 -3.51
N GLU A 556 -13.16 39.10 -4.27
CA GLU A 556 -13.06 40.47 -3.73
C GLU A 556 -14.41 41.22 -3.72
N GLY A 557 -15.51 40.55 -4.06
CA GLY A 557 -16.85 41.15 -4.14
C GLY A 557 -17.25 41.51 -5.58
N ASN A 558 -18.55 41.77 -5.80
CA ASN A 558 -19.14 42.08 -7.12
C ASN A 558 -18.77 41.09 -8.24
N SER A 559 -18.67 39.79 -7.93
CA SER A 559 -18.31 38.73 -8.89
C SER A 559 -16.91 38.84 -9.50
N VAL A 560 -16.01 39.64 -8.91
CA VAL A 560 -14.62 39.76 -9.35
C VAL A 560 -13.76 38.71 -8.63
N TYR A 561 -13.14 37.83 -9.42
CA TYR A 561 -12.25 36.77 -8.92
C TYR A 561 -10.79 37.08 -9.22
N ARG A 562 -9.91 36.84 -8.25
CA ARG A 562 -8.45 36.96 -8.40
C ARG A 562 -7.76 35.67 -7.96
N LEU A 563 -6.58 35.43 -8.51
CA LEU A 563 -5.69 34.35 -8.14
C LEU A 563 -4.54 34.90 -7.30
N ARG A 564 -4.44 34.44 -6.06
CA ARG A 564 -3.31 34.74 -5.18
C ARG A 564 -2.29 33.62 -5.27
N PHE A 565 -1.10 33.96 -5.74
CA PHE A 565 0.05 33.06 -5.76
C PHE A 565 0.97 33.39 -4.58
N LYS A 566 1.46 32.35 -3.89
CA LYS A 566 2.60 32.47 -2.97
C LYS A 566 3.76 31.70 -3.59
N TYR A 567 4.84 32.42 -3.88
CA TYR A 567 6.04 31.88 -4.50
C TYR A 567 7.23 31.99 -3.55
N ARG A 568 8.02 30.92 -3.42
CA ARG A 568 9.33 30.94 -2.75
C ARG A 568 10.34 30.18 -3.60
N GLY A 569 11.33 30.86 -4.16
CA GLY A 569 12.27 30.28 -5.13
C GLY A 569 13.24 31.31 -5.68
N GLU A 570 14.28 30.86 -6.38
CA GLU A 570 15.14 31.74 -7.18
C GLU A 570 14.37 32.38 -8.34
N ASN A 571 14.96 33.35 -9.04
CA ASN A 571 14.29 34.18 -10.04
C ASN A 571 14.01 33.40 -11.36
N THR A 572 13.02 32.48 -11.36
CA THR A 572 12.64 31.66 -12.53
C THR A 572 11.75 32.41 -13.53
N SER A 573 11.57 31.83 -14.72
CA SER A 573 10.55 32.19 -15.74
C SER A 573 9.17 32.48 -15.13
N ILE A 574 8.75 31.64 -14.17
CA ILE A 574 7.46 31.75 -13.46
C ILE A 574 7.44 32.98 -12.56
N SER A 575 8.50 33.21 -11.78
CA SER A 575 8.58 34.39 -10.90
C SER A 575 8.51 35.71 -11.68
N LYS A 576 9.16 35.77 -12.86
CA LYS A 576 9.09 36.94 -13.77
C LYS A 576 7.68 37.15 -14.32
N PHE A 577 7.04 36.08 -14.79
CA PHE A 577 5.67 36.13 -15.29
C PHE A 577 4.67 36.59 -14.21
N LEU A 578 4.78 36.06 -13.00
CA LEU A 578 3.92 36.45 -11.87
C LEU A 578 4.15 37.92 -11.48
N ASN A 579 5.39 38.40 -11.53
CA ASN A 579 5.73 39.78 -11.18
C ASN A 579 5.25 40.80 -12.23
N GLU A 580 5.36 40.50 -13.53
CA GLU A 580 4.86 41.36 -14.61
C GLU A 580 3.34 41.57 -14.59
N ARG A 581 2.61 40.61 -14.02
CA ARG A 581 1.14 40.55 -14.00
C ARG A 581 0.55 40.83 -12.64
N ASN A 582 1.39 41.17 -11.66
CA ASN A 582 0.96 41.43 -10.31
C ASN A 582 0.11 42.71 -10.27
N VAL A 583 -1.14 42.55 -9.84
CA VAL A 583 -2.03 43.67 -9.53
C VAL A 583 -1.73 44.07 -8.09
N ASN A 584 -1.12 45.24 -7.90
CA ASN A 584 -0.84 45.78 -6.57
C ASN A 584 -2.12 46.11 -5.80
#